data_AF-A0A522UJK8-F1
#
_entry.id   AF-A0A522UJK8-F1
#
_cell.length_a   1.000
_cell.length_b   1.000
_cell.length_c   1.000
_cell.angle_alpha   90.00
_cell.angle_beta   90.00
_cell.angle_gamma   90.00
#
_symmetry.space_group_name_H-M   'P 1'
#
loop_
_entity.id
_entity.type
_entity.pdbx_description
1 polymer ?
#
loop_
_entity_poly.entity_id
_entity_poly.type
_entity_poly.pdbx_seq_one_letter_code
_entity_poly.pdbx_strand_id
1 'polypeptide(L)'
;MKARRMIRSFIWVVVVVACLFLSSVAQASDYLGQFCWQSSVDGSIYVFAVNDMGNFHYLLNGRVILPGGSILPLSGSAEAGQQGDNTAVYVSLNGGLFGSSLTESFSLNWALNLSTLNGTGAGIMIGSNYQGQSTIAVIQDTLNFVFCP
;
A
#
# COMPACT_ATOMS: atom_id res chain seq x y z
N MET A 1 -33.55 -21.87 -42.61
CA MET A 1 -33.01 -20.56 -42.13
C MET A 1 -32.93 -20.41 -40.61
N LYS A 2 -33.73 -21.11 -39.78
CA LYS A 2 -33.68 -20.98 -38.30
C LYS A 2 -32.40 -21.55 -37.62
N ALA A 3 -31.82 -22.64 -38.13
CA ALA A 3 -30.65 -23.29 -37.51
C ALA A 3 -29.37 -22.43 -37.52
N ARG A 4 -29.12 -21.65 -38.59
CA ARG A 4 -27.93 -20.79 -38.70
C ARG A 4 -27.94 -19.61 -37.72
N ARG A 5 -29.12 -19.16 -37.29
CA ARG A 5 -29.28 -18.06 -36.32
C ARG A 5 -29.00 -18.54 -34.90
N MET A 6 -29.40 -19.77 -34.57
CA MET A 6 -29.13 -20.42 -33.28
C MET A 6 -27.63 -20.66 -33.05
N ILE A 7 -26.90 -21.11 -34.08
CA ILE A 7 -25.46 -21.36 -34.00
C ILE A 7 -24.68 -20.07 -33.71
N ARG A 8 -25.05 -18.95 -34.35
CA ARG A 8 -24.41 -17.65 -34.09
C ARG A 8 -24.63 -17.17 -32.66
N SER A 9 -25.85 -17.29 -32.13
CA SER A 9 -26.14 -16.93 -30.74
C SER A 9 -25.39 -17.80 -29.73
N PHE A 10 -25.24 -19.10 -30.00
CA PHE A 10 -24.49 -20.00 -29.14
C PHE A 10 -22.99 -19.67 -29.10
N ILE A 11 -22.39 -19.31 -30.24
CA ILE A 11 -20.98 -18.89 -30.31
C ILE A 11 -20.73 -17.63 -29.47
N TRP A 12 -21.61 -16.63 -29.55
CA TRP A 12 -21.46 -15.41 -28.74
C TRP A 12 -21.59 -15.68 -27.24
N VAL A 13 -22.49 -16.57 -26.83
CA VAL A 13 -22.60 -16.97 -25.41
C VAL A 13 -21.32 -17.67 -24.96
N VAL A 14 -20.77 -18.58 -25.76
CA VAL A 14 -19.50 -19.26 -25.44
C VAL A 14 -18.34 -18.28 -25.38
N VAL A 15 -18.25 -17.32 -26.30
CA VAL A 15 -17.19 -16.28 -26.29
C VAL A 15 -17.32 -15.36 -25.09
N VAL A 16 -18.53 -14.89 -24.76
CA VAL A 16 -18.76 -14.03 -23.59
C VAL A 16 -18.45 -14.77 -22.29
N VAL A 17 -18.90 -16.03 -22.17
CA VAL A 17 -18.60 -16.87 -21.01
C VAL A 17 -17.09 -17.14 -20.92
N ALA A 18 -16.41 -17.45 -22.02
CA ALA A 18 -14.96 -17.62 -22.03
C ALA A 18 -14.20 -16.33 -21.66
N CYS A 19 -14.65 -15.16 -22.14
CA CYS A 19 -14.06 -13.88 -21.74
C CYS A 19 -14.28 -13.58 -20.24
N LEU A 20 -15.44 -13.93 -19.68
CA LEU A 20 -15.73 -13.79 -18.24
C LEU A 20 -14.88 -14.74 -17.38
N PHE A 21 -14.52 -15.92 -17.90
CA PHE A 21 -13.60 -16.86 -17.26
C PHE A 21 -12.12 -16.48 -17.45
N LEU A 22 -11.77 -15.68 -18.47
CA LEU A 22 -10.43 -15.15 -18.69
C LEU A 22 -10.16 -13.85 -17.89
N SER A 23 -11.20 -13.13 -17.47
CA SER A 23 -11.06 -11.93 -16.62
C SER A 23 -10.95 -12.23 -15.12
N SER A 24 -11.03 -13.49 -14.70
CA SER A 24 -11.05 -13.89 -13.28
C SER A 24 -9.75 -14.48 -12.75
N VAL A 25 -8.66 -14.46 -13.53
CA VAL A 25 -7.32 -14.67 -12.97
C VAL A 25 -6.94 -13.42 -12.18
N ALA A 26 -7.46 -13.32 -10.96
CA ALA A 26 -6.71 -12.72 -9.87
C ALA A 26 -5.40 -13.51 -9.78
N GLN A 27 -4.38 -13.04 -10.50
CA GLN A 27 -3.04 -13.59 -10.44
C GLN A 27 -2.59 -13.49 -8.98
N ALA A 28 -2.09 -14.61 -8.44
CA ALA A 28 -1.41 -14.60 -7.16
C ALA A 28 -0.33 -13.52 -7.22
N SER A 29 -0.36 -12.61 -6.26
CA SER A 29 0.43 -11.39 -6.29
C SER A 29 1.91 -11.64 -6.57
N ASP A 30 2.43 -11.03 -7.64
CA ASP A 30 3.85 -11.10 -7.96
C ASP A 30 4.64 -10.30 -6.93
N TYR A 31 5.50 -10.98 -6.19
CA TYR A 31 6.40 -10.33 -5.24
C TYR A 31 7.43 -9.49 -6.02
N LEU A 32 7.38 -8.17 -5.84
CA LEU A 32 8.23 -7.22 -6.56
C LEU A 32 9.58 -6.98 -5.85
N GLY A 33 9.65 -7.27 -4.55
CA GLY A 33 10.86 -7.08 -3.76
C GLY A 33 10.60 -6.39 -2.44
N GLN A 34 11.72 -6.05 -1.78
CA GLN A 34 11.71 -5.29 -0.54
C GLN A 34 12.18 -3.86 -0.82
N PHE A 35 11.44 -2.89 -0.29
CA PHE A 35 11.68 -1.47 -0.49
C PHE A 35 11.74 -0.76 0.87
N CYS A 36 12.65 0.20 0.98
CA CYS A 36 12.92 0.89 2.22
C CYS A 36 12.92 2.41 2.07
N TRP A 37 12.35 3.08 3.06
CA TRP A 37 12.31 4.53 3.14
C TRP A 37 12.75 4.99 4.52
N GLN A 38 13.56 6.05 4.56
CA GLN A 38 13.95 6.71 5.80
C GLN A 38 13.16 8.01 5.96
N SER A 39 12.54 8.17 7.14
CA SER A 39 11.95 9.43 7.58
C SER A 39 13.03 10.49 7.78
N SER A 40 12.77 11.70 7.26
CA SER A 40 13.64 12.85 7.51
C SER A 40 13.35 13.51 8.86
N VAL A 41 12.21 13.20 9.48
CA VAL A 41 11.75 13.83 10.71
C VAL A 41 12.34 13.17 11.95
N ASP A 42 12.21 11.84 12.03
CA ASP A 42 12.66 11.10 13.20
C ASP A 42 13.80 10.11 12.89
N GLY A 43 14.08 9.85 11.61
CA GLY A 43 15.10 8.88 11.20
C GLY A 43 14.62 7.42 11.20
N SER A 44 13.33 7.18 11.43
CA SER A 44 12.69 5.87 11.33
C SER A 44 12.89 5.26 9.94
N ILE A 45 13.10 3.94 9.87
CA ILE A 45 13.23 3.20 8.62
C ILE A 45 11.98 2.34 8.41
N TYR A 46 11.24 2.65 7.35
CA TYR A 46 10.11 1.87 6.88
C TYR A 46 10.60 0.80 5.91
N VAL A 47 10.20 -0.44 6.14
CA VAL A 47 10.63 -1.61 5.35
C VAL A 47 9.39 -2.37 4.89
N PHE A 48 9.20 -2.51 3.59
CA PHE A 48 8.03 -3.17 3.01
C PHE A 48 8.41 -4.26 2.01
N ALA A 49 7.78 -5.43 2.18
CA ALA A 49 7.61 -6.41 1.11
C ALA A 49 6.45 -5.93 0.23
N VAL A 50 6.73 -5.79 -1.07
CA VAL A 50 5.78 -5.24 -2.05
C VAL A 50 5.30 -6.34 -2.97
N ASN A 51 3.99 -6.37 -3.16
CA ASN A 51 3.26 -7.42 -3.81
C ASN A 51 2.35 -6.77 -4.87
N ASP A 52 2.59 -7.02 -6.16
CA ASP A 52 1.74 -6.51 -7.25
C ASP A 52 0.39 -7.22 -7.23
N MET A 53 -0.71 -6.47 -7.21
CA MET A 53 -2.08 -7.00 -7.29
C MET A 53 -2.71 -6.77 -8.67
N GLY A 54 -1.95 -6.23 -9.62
CA GLY A 54 -2.40 -5.84 -10.95
C GLY A 54 -3.02 -4.45 -10.96
N ASN A 55 -3.22 -3.92 -12.18
CA ASN A 55 -3.85 -2.63 -12.43
C ASN A 55 -3.26 -1.48 -11.58
N PHE A 56 -1.92 -1.45 -11.44
CA PHE A 56 -1.18 -0.45 -10.67
C PHE A 56 -1.48 -0.42 -9.16
N HIS A 57 -2.12 -1.44 -8.60
CA HIS A 57 -2.33 -1.59 -7.16
C HIS A 57 -1.32 -2.55 -6.55
N TYR A 58 -0.82 -2.20 -5.37
CA TYR A 58 0.19 -2.97 -4.65
C TYR A 58 -0.23 -3.20 -3.21
N LEU A 59 0.03 -4.40 -2.70
CA LEU A 59 -0.08 -4.72 -1.28
C LEU A 59 1.28 -4.48 -0.60
N LEU A 60 1.25 -3.85 0.57
CA LEU A 60 2.44 -3.57 1.37
C LEU A 60 2.32 -4.28 2.71
N ASN A 61 3.27 -5.17 2.99
CA ASN A 61 3.41 -5.80 4.31
C ASN A 61 4.79 -5.48 4.84
N GLY A 62 4.88 -4.90 6.03
CA GLY A 62 6.14 -4.35 6.46
C GLY A 62 6.22 -4.05 7.94
N ARG A 63 7.20 -3.20 8.24
CA ARG A 63 7.50 -2.74 9.59
C ARG A 63 8.15 -1.37 9.53
N VAL A 64 8.05 -0.61 10.62
CA VAL A 64 8.91 0.53 10.87
C VAL A 64 9.91 0.18 11.97
N ILE A 65 11.16 0.57 11.76
CA ILE A 65 12.25 0.50 12.72
C ILE A 65 12.44 1.91 13.26
N LEU A 66 12.05 2.13 14.50
CA LEU A 66 12.14 3.43 15.16
C LEU A 66 13.59 3.74 15.60
N PRO A 67 13.93 5.02 15.79
CA PRO A 67 15.15 5.41 16.49
C PRO A 67 15.22 4.72 17.85
N GLY A 68 16.31 3.97 18.09
CA GLY A 68 16.46 3.12 19.27
C GLY A 68 16.16 1.63 19.04
N GLY A 69 15.76 1.24 17.82
CA GLY A 69 15.71 -0.17 17.38
C GLY A 69 14.38 -0.88 17.64
N SER A 70 13.38 -0.19 18.20
CA SER A 70 12.02 -0.73 18.33
C SER A 70 11.40 -1.00 16.95
N ILE A 71 10.71 -2.12 16.80
CA ILE A 71 10.10 -2.53 15.55
C ILE A 71 8.58 -2.57 15.71
N LEU A 72 7.84 -1.89 14.83
CA LEU A 72 6.39 -1.92 14.79
C LEU A 72 5.90 -2.50 13.47
N PRO A 73 4.91 -3.42 13.48
CA PRO A 73 4.34 -3.96 12.25
C PRO A 73 3.53 -2.89 11.50
N LEU A 74 3.60 -2.93 10.18
CA LEU A 74 2.86 -2.07 9.28
C LEU A 74 2.19 -2.88 8.18
N SER A 75 1.02 -2.44 7.77
CA SER A 75 0.36 -2.94 6.56
C SER A 75 -0.23 -1.77 5.77
N GLY A 76 -0.44 -1.99 4.49
CA GLY A 76 -1.00 -0.95 3.65
C GLY A 76 -1.11 -1.36 2.20
N SER A 77 -1.35 -0.36 1.38
CA SER A 77 -1.42 -0.50 -0.07
C SER A 77 -0.72 0.67 -0.73
N ALA A 78 -0.38 0.48 -1.99
CA ALA A 78 0.00 1.58 -2.87
C ALA A 78 -0.76 1.52 -4.19
N GLU A 79 -0.89 2.67 -4.84
CA GLU A 79 -1.43 2.80 -6.18
C GLU A 79 -0.53 3.72 -7.00
N ALA A 80 -0.13 3.28 -8.19
CA ALA A 80 0.56 4.16 -9.13
C ALA A 80 -0.47 4.88 -10.02
N GLY A 81 -0.33 6.20 -10.13
CA GLY A 81 -1.24 7.03 -10.90
C GLY A 81 -0.55 8.26 -11.47
N GLN A 82 -1.26 9.02 -12.28
CA GLN A 82 -0.76 10.28 -12.84
C GLN A 82 -0.96 11.43 -11.84
N GLN A 83 0.05 12.28 -11.69
CA GLN A 83 0.02 13.53 -10.95
C GLN A 83 0.53 14.65 -11.87
N GLY A 84 -0.38 15.30 -12.59
CA GLY A 84 -0.01 16.17 -13.71
C GLY A 84 0.70 15.36 -14.80
N ASP A 85 1.87 15.80 -15.25
CA ASP A 85 2.67 15.13 -16.28
C ASP A 85 3.57 14.00 -15.73
N ASN A 86 3.61 13.80 -14.40
CA ASN A 86 4.44 12.79 -13.76
C ASN A 86 3.62 11.59 -13.30
N THR A 87 4.27 10.43 -13.20
CA THR A 87 3.68 9.27 -12.51
C THR A 87 4.13 9.28 -11.05
N ALA A 88 3.16 9.20 -10.14
CA ALA A 88 3.36 9.15 -8.69
C ALA A 88 2.86 7.82 -8.14
N VAL A 89 3.42 7.41 -7.01
CA VAL A 89 2.94 6.26 -6.22
C VAL A 89 2.34 6.79 -4.94
N TYR A 90 1.04 6.59 -4.77
CA TYR A 90 0.31 6.95 -3.56
C TYR A 90 0.30 5.76 -2.62
N VAL A 91 0.81 5.93 -1.42
CA VAL A 91 0.96 4.89 -0.41
C VAL A 91 0.04 5.20 0.75
N SER A 92 -0.73 4.22 1.22
CA SER A 92 -1.54 4.32 2.43
C SER A 92 -1.16 3.21 3.39
N LEU A 93 -0.78 3.58 4.61
CA LEU A 93 -0.26 2.67 5.63
C LEU A 93 -1.05 2.82 6.91
N ASN A 94 -1.21 1.70 7.60
CA ASN A 94 -1.78 1.65 8.91
C ASN A 94 -0.88 0.81 9.82
N GLY A 95 -0.79 1.24 11.06
CA GLY A 95 0.03 0.60 12.08
C GLY A 95 -0.53 0.85 13.45
N GLY A 96 0.03 0.13 14.42
CA GLY A 96 -0.29 0.35 15.81
C GLY A 96 0.69 -0.33 16.74
N LEU A 97 0.75 0.21 17.95
CA LEU A 97 1.46 -0.35 19.07
C LEU A 97 0.43 -0.66 20.16
N PHE A 98 0.45 -1.89 20.66
CA PHE A 98 -0.31 -2.29 21.84
C PHE A 98 0.68 -2.67 22.93
N GLY A 99 0.88 -1.80 23.91
CA GLY A 99 1.78 -2.01 25.04
C GLY A 99 1.05 -1.95 26.37
N SER A 100 1.72 -2.36 27.45
CA SER A 100 1.16 -2.40 28.81
C SER A 100 0.89 -1.04 29.44
N SER A 101 1.37 0.05 28.84
CA SER A 101 1.18 1.43 29.32
C SER A 101 0.48 2.36 28.32
N LEU A 102 0.46 1.97 27.04
CA LEU A 102 0.05 2.84 25.93
C LEU A 102 -0.45 1.99 24.77
N THR A 103 -1.55 2.41 24.17
CA THR A 103 -2.03 1.92 22.88
C THR A 103 -1.97 3.07 21.88
N GLU A 104 -1.32 2.85 20.74
CA GLU A 104 -1.25 3.81 19.64
C GLU A 104 -1.74 3.17 18.36
N SER A 105 -2.46 3.93 17.55
CA SER A 105 -2.75 3.60 16.17
C SER A 105 -2.35 4.79 15.30
N PHE A 106 -1.93 4.52 14.08
CA PHE A 106 -1.62 5.57 13.14
C PHE A 106 -1.97 5.18 11.71
N SER A 107 -2.32 6.20 10.94
CA SER A 107 -2.59 6.11 9.51
C SER A 107 -1.71 7.13 8.79
N LEU A 108 -0.92 6.68 7.83
CA LEU A 108 0.00 7.50 7.06
C LEU A 108 -0.36 7.43 5.58
N ASN A 109 -0.29 8.55 4.88
CA ASN A 109 -0.49 8.63 3.45
C ASN A 109 0.67 9.38 2.81
N TRP A 110 1.31 8.78 1.81
CA TRP A 110 2.48 9.34 1.14
C TRP A 110 2.29 9.42 -0.37
N ALA A 111 2.91 10.40 -0.99
CA ALA A 111 3.01 10.52 -2.43
C ALA A 111 4.50 10.49 -2.81
N LEU A 112 4.88 9.46 -3.55
CA LEU A 112 6.25 9.20 -3.98
C LEU A 112 6.40 9.48 -5.48
N ASN A 113 7.52 10.07 -5.88
CA ASN A 113 7.87 10.19 -7.29
C ASN A 113 8.31 8.82 -7.82
N LEU A 114 7.70 8.32 -8.90
CA LEU A 114 8.00 6.97 -9.40
C LEU A 114 9.48 6.78 -9.80
N SER A 115 10.15 7.84 -10.29
CA SER A 115 11.53 7.74 -10.79
C SER A 115 12.58 7.65 -9.67
N THR A 116 12.30 8.21 -8.50
CA THR A 116 13.23 8.25 -7.37
C THR A 116 12.75 7.46 -6.16
N LEU A 117 11.46 7.16 -6.11
CA LEU A 117 10.72 6.66 -4.95
C LEU A 117 10.80 7.56 -3.70
N ASN A 118 11.36 8.76 -3.82
CA ASN A 118 11.34 9.76 -2.76
C ASN A 118 9.99 10.48 -2.76
N GLY A 119 9.60 11.02 -1.61
CA GLY A 119 8.34 11.74 -1.55
C GLY A 119 8.05 12.37 -0.21
N THR A 120 6.81 12.77 -0.04
CA THR A 120 6.31 13.40 1.18
C THR A 120 5.00 12.77 1.56
N GLY A 121 4.61 12.93 2.82
CA GLY A 121 3.23 12.74 3.16
C GLY A 121 2.89 13.11 4.56
N ALA A 122 1.72 12.68 4.97
CA ALA A 122 1.12 13.08 6.22
C ALA A 122 0.31 11.95 6.83
N GLY A 123 0.08 12.04 8.12
CA GLY A 123 -0.70 11.07 8.83
C GLY A 123 -1.22 11.58 10.15
N ILE A 124 -1.99 10.71 10.80
CA ILE A 124 -2.55 10.96 12.12
C ILE A 124 -2.14 9.78 12.98
N MET A 125 -1.63 10.09 14.17
CA MET A 125 -1.43 9.14 15.24
C MET A 125 -2.39 9.46 16.38
N ILE A 126 -3.01 8.42 16.91
CA ILE A 126 -3.92 8.50 18.05
C ILE A 126 -3.36 7.56 19.12
N GLY A 127 -3.00 8.10 20.26
CA GLY A 127 -2.50 7.35 21.41
C GLY A 127 -3.45 7.45 22.59
N SER A 128 -3.62 6.37 23.35
CA SER A 128 -4.32 6.35 24.63
C SER A 128 -3.54 5.59 25.68
N ASN A 129 -3.38 6.19 26.86
CA ASN A 129 -2.80 5.50 28.01
C ASN A 129 -3.89 4.87 28.89
N TYR A 130 -3.50 3.95 29.77
CA TYR A 130 -4.45 3.29 30.69
C TYR A 130 -5.06 4.20 31.75
N GLN A 131 -4.60 5.45 31.84
CA GLN A 131 -5.18 6.49 32.70
C GLN A 131 -6.31 7.25 31.98
N GLY A 132 -6.66 6.87 30.75
CA GLY A 132 -7.73 7.47 29.96
C GLY A 132 -7.32 8.76 29.25
N GLN A 133 -6.04 9.14 29.29
CA GLN A 133 -5.55 10.29 28.53
C GLN A 133 -5.33 9.89 27.08
N SER A 134 -5.87 10.69 26.17
CA SER A 134 -5.72 10.49 24.73
C SER A 134 -4.89 11.61 24.12
N THR A 135 -4.06 11.26 23.14
CA THR A 135 -3.23 12.17 22.37
C THR A 135 -3.55 12.01 20.89
N ILE A 136 -3.55 13.12 20.17
CA ILE A 136 -3.69 13.14 18.71
C ILE A 136 -2.50 13.93 18.19
N ALA A 137 -1.71 13.32 17.31
CA ALA A 137 -0.60 13.96 16.65
C ALA A 137 -0.80 13.93 15.14
N VAL A 138 -0.54 15.06 14.48
CA VAL A 138 -0.45 15.14 13.02
C VAL A 138 1.01 14.98 12.63
N ILE A 139 1.26 14.06 11.72
CA ILE A 139 2.59 13.75 11.22
C ILE A 139 2.68 14.37 9.82
N GLN A 140 3.77 15.08 9.55
CA GLN A 140 4.18 15.55 8.24
C GLN A 140 5.60 15.03 8.04
N ASP A 141 5.86 14.32 6.96
CA ASP A 141 7.14 13.65 6.75
C ASP A 141 7.63 13.76 5.31
N THR A 142 8.95 13.72 5.15
CA THR A 142 9.67 13.58 3.89
C THR A 142 10.42 12.26 3.91
N LEU A 143 10.18 11.42 2.91
CA LEU A 143 10.72 10.08 2.81
C LEU A 143 11.79 10.00 1.73
N ASN A 144 12.93 9.45 2.12
CA ASN A 144 14.03 9.19 1.23
C ASN A 144 14.14 7.68 1.02
N PHE A 145 14.13 7.26 -0.24
CA PHE A 145 14.38 5.88 -0.63
C PHE A 145 15.82 5.51 -0.30
N VAL A 146 15.99 4.35 0.35
CA VAL A 146 17.28 3.85 0.82
C VAL A 146 17.40 2.36 0.59
N PHE A 147 18.63 1.83 0.67
CA PHE A 147 18.83 0.39 0.72
C PHE A 147 18.31 -0.18 2.04
N CYS A 148 17.69 -1.35 1.96
CA CYS A 148 17.20 -2.03 3.14
C CYS A 148 18.36 -2.52 4.03
N PRO A 149 18.25 -2.36 5.35
CA PRO A 149 19.23 -2.85 6.32
C PRO A 149 19.18 -4.37 6.49
#